data_AF-A0A7Z1N8N2-F1
#
_entry.id   AF-A0A7Z1N8N2-F1
#
_cell.length_a   1.000
_cell.length_b   1.000
_cell.length_c   1.000
_cell.angle_alpha   90.00
_cell.angle_beta   90.00
_cell.angle_gamma   90.00
#
_symmetry.space_group_name_H-M   'P 1'
#
loop_
_entity.id
_entity.type
_entity.pdbx_description
1 polymer ?
#
loop_
_entity_poly.entity_id
_entity_poly.type
_entity_poly.pdbx_seq_one_letter_code
_entity_poly.pdbx_strand_id
1 'polypeptide(L)'
;EDLPDASFAGQQETFLNIRGVDNVIRAAKEVFASLFNDRAIAYRVHQGFDHKLVALSAGVQRMVRPETGTAGVMFTLDTESGFRDVVFITGAYGLGETVVQGAVNPDEFYVHKNTLQAGRPAILRRNLGSKAIKMIYGDEAKAGRSVKTV
;
A
#
# COMPACT_ATOMS: atom_id res chain seq x y z
N GLU A 1 -14.99 -10.66 -4.44
CA GLU A 1 -13.73 -10.37 -5.15
C GLU A 1 -14.10 -9.65 -6.42
N ASP A 2 -13.34 -8.62 -6.76
CA ASP A 2 -13.71 -7.48 -7.62
C ASP A 2 -14.69 -7.76 -8.77
N LEU A 3 -15.58 -6.80 -8.99
CA LEU A 3 -16.24 -6.69 -10.29
C LEU A 3 -15.17 -6.33 -11.33
N PRO A 4 -15.21 -6.89 -12.55
CA PRO A 4 -14.14 -6.77 -13.55
C PRO A 4 -13.67 -5.34 -13.84
N ASP A 5 -14.55 -4.36 -13.64
CA ASP A 5 -14.31 -2.94 -13.94
C ASP A 5 -14.22 -2.04 -12.70
N ALA A 6 -14.21 -2.61 -11.49
CA ALA A 6 -14.21 -1.84 -10.24
C ALA A 6 -12.95 -2.11 -9.40
N SER A 7 -12.13 -1.06 -9.23
CA SER A 7 -11.01 -1.06 -8.29
C SER A 7 -11.36 -0.21 -7.07
N PHE A 8 -11.33 -0.83 -5.89
CA PHE A 8 -11.48 -0.15 -4.59
C PHE A 8 -10.14 0.38 -4.05
N ALA A 9 -9.08 0.40 -4.88
CA ALA A 9 -7.76 0.87 -4.47
C ALA A 9 -7.83 2.31 -3.91
N GLY A 10 -7.27 2.49 -2.71
CA GLY A 10 -7.23 3.79 -2.03
C GLY A 10 -8.59 4.32 -1.55
N GLN A 11 -9.65 3.49 -1.53
CA GLN A 11 -10.97 3.88 -1.03
C GLN A 11 -11.24 3.44 0.42
N GLN A 12 -10.53 2.41 0.89
CA GLN A 12 -10.72 1.81 2.21
C GLN A 12 -9.62 2.22 3.17
N GLU A 13 -9.97 2.38 4.44
CA GLU A 13 -9.00 2.76 5.47
C GLU A 13 -8.09 1.60 5.85
N THR A 14 -6.82 1.92 6.10
CA THR A 14 -5.81 0.97 6.60
C THR A 14 -5.19 1.55 7.87
N PHE A 15 -5.01 0.69 8.87
CA PHE A 15 -4.43 1.07 10.16
C PHE A 15 -3.20 0.23 10.46
N LEU A 16 -2.08 0.90 10.75
CA LEU A 16 -0.78 0.27 10.95
C LEU A 16 -0.37 0.29 12.43
N ASN A 17 0.49 -0.65 12.87
CA ASN A 17 1.04 -0.71 14.24
C ASN A 17 -0.04 -0.68 15.36
N ILE A 18 -1.17 -1.36 15.14
CA ILE A 18 -2.20 -1.51 16.16
C ILE A 18 -1.80 -2.59 17.16
N ARG A 19 -1.91 -2.30 18.47
CA ARG A 19 -1.52 -3.22 19.55
C ARG A 19 -2.66 -3.44 20.54
N GLY A 20 -2.87 -4.69 20.94
CA GLY A 20 -3.92 -5.09 21.88
C GLY A 20 -5.25 -5.41 21.19
N VAL A 21 -5.96 -6.40 21.71
CA VAL A 21 -7.18 -6.96 21.11
C VAL A 21 -8.27 -5.90 20.94
N ASP A 22 -8.50 -5.07 21.97
CA ASP A 22 -9.53 -4.02 21.91
C ASP A 22 -9.25 -2.98 20.82
N ASN A 23 -7.98 -2.62 20.62
CA ASN A 23 -7.59 -1.68 19.59
C ASN A 23 -7.74 -2.29 18.19
N VAL A 24 -7.47 -3.59 18.02
CA VAL A 24 -7.71 -4.31 16.75
C VAL A 24 -9.20 -4.37 16.44
N ILE A 25 -10.04 -4.69 17.43
CA ILE A 25 -11.50 -4.71 17.27
C ILE A 25 -12.01 -3.31 16.89
N ARG A 26 -11.49 -2.24 17.51
CA ARG A 26 -11.85 -0.87 17.14
C ARG A 26 -11.41 -0.55 15.70
N ALA A 27 -10.17 -0.85 15.34
CA ALA A 27 -9.66 -0.61 13.98
C ALA A 27 -10.50 -1.36 12.93
N ALA A 28 -10.92 -2.60 13.20
CA ALA A 28 -11.81 -3.34 12.30
C ALA A 28 -13.18 -2.67 12.14
N LYS A 29 -13.75 -2.09 13.21
CA LYS A 29 -14.99 -1.30 13.13
C LYS A 29 -14.80 -0.04 12.29
N GLU A 30 -13.66 0.65 12.42
CA GLU A 30 -13.32 1.83 11.60
C GLU A 30 -13.16 1.44 10.12
N VAL A 31 -12.50 0.31 9.82
CA VAL A 31 -12.44 -0.26 8.45
C VAL A 31 -13.84 -0.50 7.89
N PHE A 32 -14.75 -1.12 8.66
CA PHE A 32 -16.14 -1.31 8.22
C PHE A 32 -16.89 0.01 8.04
N ALA A 33 -16.67 1.00 8.91
CA ALA A 33 -17.25 2.32 8.78
C ALA A 33 -16.74 3.06 7.53
N SER A 34 -15.48 2.81 7.11
CA SER A 34 -14.90 3.44 5.91
C SER A 34 -15.66 3.11 4.63
N LEU A 35 -16.44 2.01 4.62
CA LEU A 35 -17.35 1.70 3.53
C LEU A 35 -18.38 2.81 3.29
N PHE A 36 -18.74 3.58 4.32
CA PHE A 36 -19.74 4.65 4.27
C PHE A 36 -19.14 6.05 4.21
N ASN A 37 -17.85 6.20 3.86
CA ASN A 37 -17.29 7.51 3.59
C ASN A 37 -17.87 8.12 2.29
N ASP A 38 -17.83 9.45 2.18
CA ASP A 38 -18.42 10.18 1.05
C ASP A 38 -17.89 9.69 -0.31
N ARG A 39 -16.59 9.35 -0.35
CA ARG A 39 -15.93 8.86 -1.57
C ARG A 39 -16.48 7.51 -2.02
N ALA A 40 -16.65 6.58 -1.10
CA ALA A 40 -17.17 5.24 -1.36
C ALA A 40 -18.67 5.28 -1.70
N ILE A 41 -19.44 6.18 -1.07
CA ILE A 41 -20.84 6.42 -1.43
C ILE A 41 -20.92 6.96 -2.86
N ALA A 42 -20.18 8.03 -3.18
CA ALA A 42 -20.17 8.62 -4.52
C ALA A 42 -19.77 7.59 -5.58
N TYR A 43 -18.72 6.81 -5.33
CA TYR A 43 -18.27 5.75 -6.23
C TYR A 43 -19.37 4.71 -6.50
N ARG A 44 -20.07 4.24 -5.46
CA ARG A 44 -21.18 3.28 -5.63
C ARG A 44 -22.35 3.86 -6.41
N VAL A 45 -22.72 5.12 -6.13
CA VAL A 45 -23.78 5.81 -6.87
C VAL A 45 -23.40 5.92 -8.35
N HIS A 46 -22.16 6.31 -8.66
CA HIS A 46 -21.67 6.42 -10.04
C HIS A 46 -21.62 5.08 -10.78
N GLN A 47 -21.32 3.99 -10.08
CA GLN A 47 -21.29 2.64 -10.65
C GLN A 47 -22.65 1.93 -10.64
N GLY A 48 -23.69 2.56 -10.06
CA GLY A 48 -25.04 1.99 -9.99
C GLY A 48 -25.20 0.83 -9.00
N PHE A 49 -24.33 0.70 -7.98
CA PHE A 49 -24.43 -0.36 -6.99
C PHE A 49 -25.48 -0.08 -5.91
N ASP A 50 -26.30 -1.08 -5.60
CA ASP A 50 -27.18 -1.03 -4.42
C ASP A 50 -26.31 -1.01 -3.14
N HIS A 51 -26.56 -0.02 -2.30
CA HIS A 51 -25.82 0.23 -1.06
C HIS A 51 -25.94 -0.93 -0.07
N LYS A 52 -26.99 -1.76 -0.20
CA LYS A 52 -27.25 -2.91 0.69
C LYS A 52 -26.46 -4.17 0.35
N LEU A 53 -25.78 -4.22 -0.79
CA LEU A 53 -25.14 -5.44 -1.31
C LEU A 53 -23.62 -5.48 -1.13
N VAL A 54 -23.02 -4.48 -0.48
CA VAL A 54 -21.56 -4.41 -0.34
C VAL A 54 -21.11 -4.93 1.02
N ALA A 55 -20.47 -6.09 1.03
CA ALA A 55 -19.80 -6.64 2.19
C ALA A 55 -18.29 -6.32 2.13
N LEU A 56 -17.71 -5.99 3.29
CA LEU A 56 -16.28 -5.75 3.47
C LEU A 56 -15.70 -6.79 4.44
N SER A 57 -14.50 -7.29 4.13
CA SER A 57 -13.71 -8.11 5.04
C SER A 57 -12.53 -7.31 5.56
N ALA A 58 -12.30 -7.33 6.88
CA ALA A 58 -11.15 -6.67 7.50
C ALA A 58 -10.00 -7.69 7.65
N GLY A 59 -8.94 -7.53 6.86
CA GLY A 59 -7.74 -8.34 6.98
C GLY A 59 -6.89 -7.91 8.18
N VAL A 60 -6.58 -8.84 9.09
CA VAL A 60 -5.66 -8.61 10.21
C VAL A 60 -4.35 -9.31 9.93
N GLN A 61 -3.32 -8.54 9.61
CA GLN A 61 -1.98 -9.05 9.32
C GLN A 61 -0.99 -8.62 10.39
N ARG A 62 -0.05 -9.52 10.74
CA ARG A 62 1.06 -9.19 11.63
C ARG A 62 1.94 -8.12 10.96
N MET A 63 2.20 -7.04 11.68
CA MET A 63 3.12 -6.00 11.22
C MET A 63 4.53 -6.55 11.06
N VAL A 64 5.10 -6.32 9.87
CA VAL A 64 6.54 -6.41 9.65
C VAL A 64 7.24 -5.20 10.27
N ARG A 65 8.57 -5.26 10.43
CA ARG A 65 9.39 -4.21 11.09
C ARG A 65 10.16 -3.29 10.10
N PRO A 66 9.53 -2.63 9.11
CA PRO A 66 10.24 -1.79 8.16
C PRO A 66 10.52 -0.39 8.73
N GLU A 67 10.05 -0.04 9.94
CA GLU A 67 10.38 1.23 10.60
C GLU A 67 11.89 1.41 10.81
N THR A 68 12.62 0.29 10.96
CA THR A 68 14.08 0.22 11.02
C THR A 68 14.72 -0.24 9.70
N GLY A 69 13.94 -0.36 8.62
CA GLY A 69 14.37 -0.89 7.33
C GLY A 69 13.79 -0.08 6.17
N THR A 70 13.42 -0.80 5.11
CA THR A 70 12.81 -0.25 3.89
C THR A 70 11.56 -1.02 3.51
N ALA A 71 10.67 -0.36 2.79
CA ALA A 71 9.50 -0.96 2.17
C ALA A 71 9.19 -0.24 0.86
N GLY A 72 8.37 -0.84 0.02
CA GLY A 72 8.00 -0.27 -1.27
C GLY A 72 7.08 -1.17 -2.08
N VAL A 73 7.02 -0.92 -3.38
CA VAL A 73 6.07 -1.56 -4.30
C VAL A 73 6.85 -2.21 -5.44
N MET A 74 6.31 -3.31 -5.96
CA MET A 74 6.85 -4.00 -7.12
C MET A 74 5.77 -4.20 -8.17
N PHE A 75 6.12 -3.93 -9.43
CA PHE A 75 5.32 -4.27 -10.59
C PHE A 75 6.09 -5.27 -11.45
N THR A 76 5.39 -6.28 -11.95
CA THR A 76 5.99 -7.31 -12.82
C THR A 76 6.03 -6.90 -14.29
N LEU A 77 5.93 -5.61 -14.58
CA LEU A 77 6.07 -4.98 -15.89
C LEU A 77 6.44 -3.51 -15.68
N ASP A 78 6.90 -2.85 -16.73
CA ASP A 78 7.02 -1.39 -16.73
C ASP A 78 5.64 -0.76 -16.89
N THR A 79 5.20 0.00 -15.87
CA THR A 79 3.85 0.59 -15.83
C THR A 79 3.69 1.75 -16.81
N GLU A 80 4.78 2.37 -17.26
CA GLU A 80 4.73 3.48 -18.23
C GLU A 80 4.58 2.97 -19.67
N SER A 81 5.42 2.02 -20.09
CA SER A 81 5.41 1.50 -21.47
C SER A 81 4.58 0.22 -21.67
N GLY A 82 4.25 -0.49 -20.59
CA GLY A 82 3.65 -1.83 -20.65
C GLY A 82 4.65 -2.94 -20.96
N PHE A 83 5.95 -2.65 -21.04
CA PHE A 83 6.99 -3.64 -21.33
C PHE A 83 7.07 -4.73 -20.25
N ARG A 84 6.82 -5.98 -20.64
CA ARG A 84 6.61 -7.10 -19.70
C ARG A 84 7.87 -7.83 -19.26
N ASP A 85 9.02 -7.60 -19.90
CA ASP A 85 10.25 -8.35 -19.60
C ASP A 85 11.07 -7.74 -18.46
N VAL A 86 10.51 -6.74 -17.77
CA VAL A 86 11.12 -6.11 -16.60
C VAL A 86 10.25 -6.27 -15.36
N VAL A 87 10.91 -6.19 -14.21
CA VAL A 87 10.30 -5.94 -12.91
C VAL A 87 10.70 -4.54 -12.50
N PHE A 88 9.72 -3.70 -12.20
CA PHE A 88 9.91 -2.36 -11.66
C PHE A 88 9.74 -2.41 -10.14
N ILE A 89 10.75 -1.95 -9.40
CA ILE A 89 10.78 -1.98 -7.94
C ILE A 89 11.00 -0.56 -7.44
N THR A 90 10.12 -0.08 -6.57
CA THR A 90 10.31 1.15 -5.82
C THR A 90 10.55 0.85 -4.34
N GLY A 91 11.32 1.70 -3.65
CA GLY A 91 11.58 1.52 -2.23
C GLY A 91 11.99 2.80 -1.51
N ALA A 92 11.49 2.98 -0.29
CA ALA A 92 11.90 4.05 0.62
C ALA A 92 12.11 3.50 2.04
N TYR A 93 12.66 4.33 2.92
CA TYR A 93 12.82 3.99 4.33
C TYR A 93 11.48 3.98 5.07
N GLY A 94 11.37 3.15 6.10
CA GLY A 94 10.17 3.10 6.94
C GLY A 94 9.04 2.25 6.37
N LEU A 95 7.84 2.43 6.91
CA LEU A 95 6.62 1.77 6.46
C LEU A 95 6.29 2.15 5.01
N GLY A 96 5.89 1.16 4.20
CA GLY A 96 5.67 1.32 2.76
C GLY A 96 4.48 2.21 2.38
N GLU A 97 3.65 2.59 3.36
CA GLU A 97 2.51 3.48 3.18
C GLU A 97 2.90 4.80 2.51
N THR A 98 4.08 5.35 2.82
CA THR A 98 4.55 6.60 2.19
C THR A 98 4.80 6.45 0.70
N VAL A 99 5.23 5.26 0.26
CA VAL A 99 5.43 4.95 -1.16
C VAL A 99 4.08 4.73 -1.85
N VAL A 100 3.17 3.98 -1.21
CA VAL A 100 1.82 3.71 -1.74
C VAL A 100 1.00 4.99 -1.91
N GLN A 101 1.13 5.93 -0.98
CA GLN A 101 0.44 7.22 -1.02
C GLN A 101 1.12 8.27 -1.93
N GLY A 102 2.31 7.96 -2.49
CA GLY A 102 3.10 8.92 -3.27
C GLY A 102 3.63 10.09 -2.44
N ALA A 103 3.72 9.94 -1.11
CA ALA A 103 4.16 10.99 -0.19
C ALA A 103 5.70 11.14 -0.16
N VAL A 104 6.44 10.13 -0.61
CA VAL A 104 7.90 10.13 -0.68
C VAL A 104 8.35 9.87 -2.11
N ASN A 105 9.48 10.47 -2.52
CA ASN A 105 10.18 10.11 -3.75
C ASN A 105 11.12 8.92 -3.48
N PRO A 106 10.77 7.69 -3.91
CA PRO A 106 11.49 6.47 -3.57
C PRO A 106 12.68 6.22 -4.50
N ASP A 107 13.55 5.29 -4.14
CA ASP A 107 14.47 4.69 -5.11
C ASP A 107 13.69 3.84 -6.11
N GLU A 108 14.20 3.78 -7.34
CA GLU A 108 13.59 3.07 -8.46
C GLU A 108 14.62 2.14 -9.12
N PHE A 109 14.22 0.90 -9.34
CA PHE A 109 15.05 -0.13 -9.96
C PHE A 109 14.28 -0.86 -11.04
N TYR A 110 14.92 -1.05 -12.18
CA TYR A 110 14.43 -1.93 -13.24
C TYR A 110 15.29 -3.19 -13.31
N VAL A 111 14.65 -4.35 -13.24
CA VAL A 111 15.32 -5.66 -13.29
C VAL A 111 14.82 -6.44 -14.50
N HIS A 112 15.73 -6.88 -15.37
CA HIS A 112 15.39 -7.67 -16.55
C HIS A 112 15.16 -9.15 -16.19
N LYS A 113 13.97 -9.68 -16.50
CA LYS A 113 13.55 -11.03 -16.11
C LYS A 113 14.45 -12.12 -16.72
N ASN A 114 14.73 -12.03 -18.02
CA ASN A 114 15.51 -13.08 -18.71
C ASN A 114 16.96 -13.11 -18.23
N THR A 115 17.55 -11.94 -17.96
CA THR A 115 18.91 -11.86 -17.41
C THR A 115 18.97 -12.41 -15.98
N LEU A 116 17.95 -12.12 -15.16
CA LEU A 116 17.82 -12.65 -13.81
C LEU A 116 17.69 -14.18 -13.81
N GLN A 117 16.82 -14.73 -14.67
CA GLN A 117 16.64 -16.18 -14.83
C GLN A 117 17.92 -16.89 -15.30
N ALA A 118 18.73 -16.22 -16.12
CA ALA A 118 20.04 -16.72 -16.55
C ALA A 118 21.14 -16.60 -15.47
N GLY A 119 20.81 -16.15 -14.25
CA GLY A 119 21.77 -16.01 -13.14
C GLY A 119 22.79 -14.88 -13.35
N ARG A 120 22.49 -13.90 -14.20
CA ARG A 120 23.40 -12.79 -14.54
C ARG A 120 22.97 -11.49 -13.85
N PRO A 121 23.87 -10.50 -13.69
CA PRO A 121 23.50 -9.18 -13.18
C PRO A 121 22.38 -8.55 -14.02
N ALA A 122 21.22 -8.33 -13.41
CA ALA A 122 19.97 -8.03 -14.12
C ALA A 122 19.41 -6.62 -13.87
N ILE A 123 20.08 -5.80 -13.07
CA ILE A 123 19.62 -4.42 -12.80
C ILE A 123 19.99 -3.55 -14.01
N LEU A 124 18.98 -3.11 -14.75
CA LEU A 124 19.14 -2.28 -15.95
C LEU A 124 19.29 -0.80 -15.61
N ARG A 125 18.56 -0.33 -14.59
CA ARG A 125 18.50 1.08 -14.21
C ARG A 125 18.37 1.22 -12.69
N ARG A 126 19.00 2.27 -12.15
CA ARG A 126 18.91 2.70 -10.76
C ARG A 126 18.69 4.21 -10.75
N ASN A 127 17.53 4.67 -10.28
CA ASN A 127 17.35 6.07 -9.94
C ASN A 127 17.22 6.17 -8.44
N LEU A 128 17.97 7.08 -7.82
CA LEU A 128 17.90 7.27 -6.37
C LEU A 128 16.96 8.44 -6.06
N GLY A 129 15.88 8.14 -5.35
CA GLY A 129 14.93 9.14 -4.85
C GLY A 129 15.49 9.88 -3.65
N SER A 130 14.92 11.04 -3.37
CA SER A 130 15.35 11.88 -2.23
C SER A 130 15.13 11.19 -0.88
N LYS A 131 14.10 10.33 -0.76
CA LYS A 131 13.73 9.62 0.48
C LYS A 131 13.68 10.55 1.70
N ALA A 132 13.17 11.77 1.50
CA ALA A 132 13.24 12.88 2.46
C ALA A 132 12.44 12.64 3.75
N ILE A 133 11.45 11.75 3.71
CA ILE A 133 10.61 11.40 4.86
C ILE A 133 10.48 9.88 4.97
N LYS A 134 10.17 9.40 6.17
CA LYS A 134 9.79 8.00 6.41
C LYS A 134 8.71 7.90 7.47
N MET A 135 7.86 6.89 7.35
CA MET A 135 6.88 6.58 8.38
C MET A 135 7.43 5.51 9.32
N ILE A 136 7.34 5.75 10.61
CA ILE A 136 7.80 4.85 11.68
C ILE A 136 6.68 4.59 12.68
N TYR A 137 6.92 3.68 13.62
CA TYR A 137 5.98 3.43 14.70
C TYR A 137 5.87 4.66 15.62
N GLY A 138 4.62 5.01 15.94
CA GLY A 138 4.28 5.96 16.98
C GLY A 138 4.35 5.31 18.36
N ASP A 139 4.30 6.17 19.37
CA ASP A 139 4.34 5.77 20.77
C ASP A 139 2.95 5.34 21.29
N GLU A 140 1.89 5.75 20.60
CA GLU A 140 0.51 5.33 20.88
C GLU A 140 0.14 4.03 20.14
N ALA A 141 -0.75 3.23 20.72
CA ALA A 141 -1.28 2.00 20.10
C ALA A 141 -2.68 2.19 19.48
N LYS A 142 -3.09 3.45 19.26
CA LYS A 142 -4.44 3.83 18.83
C LYS A 142 -4.49 4.09 17.32
N ALA A 143 -5.58 3.65 16.70
CA ALA A 143 -5.89 3.93 15.31
C ALA A 143 -5.77 5.44 15.00
N GLY A 144 -5.10 5.77 13.91
CA GLY A 144 -4.79 7.14 13.50
C GLY A 144 -3.63 7.83 14.25
N ARG A 145 -3.06 7.21 15.29
CA ARG A 145 -1.93 7.77 16.07
C ARG A 145 -0.78 6.78 16.29
N SER A 146 -0.92 5.58 15.74
CA SER A 146 0.02 4.47 15.91
C SER A 146 1.26 4.57 15.02
N VAL A 147 1.34 5.57 14.15
CA VAL A 147 2.47 5.83 13.27
C VAL A 147 2.79 7.32 13.27
N LYS A 148 4.04 7.66 12.96
CA LYS A 148 4.50 9.03 12.78
C LYS A 148 5.40 9.15 11.56
N THR A 149 5.27 10.24 10.83
CA THR A 149 6.16 10.58 9.71
C THR A 149 7.26 11.49 10.24
N VAL A 150 8.51 11.13 9.93
CA VAL A 150 9.72 11.85 10.32
C VAL A 150 10.63 12.10 9.12
#